data_AF-A0A453BRP4-F1
#
_entry.id   AF-A0A453BRP4-F1
#
_cell.length_a   1.000
_cell.length_b   1.000
_cell.length_c   1.000
_cell.angle_alpha   90.00
_cell.angle_beta   90.00
_cell.angle_gamma   90.00
#
_symmetry.space_group_name_H-M   'P 1'
#
loop_
_entity.id
_entity.type
_entity.pdbx_description
1 polymer ?
#
loop_
_entity_poly.entity_id
_entity_poly.type
_entity_poly.pdbx_seq_one_letter_code
_entity_poly.pdbx_strand_id
1 'polypeptide(L)'
;FFKLSPPVPVAQSKHPIPNHALVDDDHLAAAVTRTVSPYLSLPRFQFRAPHAAGRAGQTSQEMKLGAMRPCRLPPAIAAAALAAAALLVLFRASPYGLAYPSARAQPGPPLVARGLGSPPSFAYWISGTGGEGRRVLRLLRAVYHPRNLYLLHLDAGASRDERTELAAAARDDAAWREFANVDVVGESYAVDRTGSSVLAAALHGAAVLLRIGADWDWFVTLSSWDYPLVTQDDLFYAFSSVPRHLNFIDHTSNLGWKE
;
A
#
# COMPACT_ATOMS: atom_id res chain seq x y z
N PHE A 1 47.74 3.04 4.47
CA PHE A 1 48.47 4.24 4.90
C PHE A 1 47.67 5.49 4.57
N PHE A 2 46.98 6.06 5.54
CA PHE A 2 46.58 7.48 5.56
C PHE A 2 46.53 7.91 7.04
N LYS A 3 46.84 9.18 7.32
CA LYS A 3 47.14 9.69 8.66
C LYS A 3 46.04 10.65 9.11
N LEU A 4 45.37 10.34 10.22
CA LEU A 4 44.29 11.17 10.76
C LEU A 4 44.85 12.32 11.62
N SER A 5 44.17 13.46 11.59
CA SER A 5 44.32 14.54 12.57
C SER A 5 43.31 14.36 13.72
N PRO A 6 43.64 14.76 14.96
CA PRO A 6 42.76 14.57 16.12
C PRO A 6 41.55 15.54 16.13
N PRO A 7 40.40 15.14 16.68
CA PRO A 7 39.21 15.99 16.80
C PRO A 7 39.26 16.94 18.01
N VAL A 8 38.47 18.02 17.94
CA VAL A 8 38.26 19.00 19.02
C VAL A 8 37.12 18.52 19.94
N PRO A 9 37.24 18.63 21.29
CA PRO A 9 36.18 18.22 22.21
C PRO A 9 34.98 19.17 22.17
N VAL A 10 33.76 18.61 22.16
CA VAL A 10 32.48 19.34 22.28
C VAL A 10 31.86 19.02 23.65
N ALA A 11 31.34 20.05 24.33
CA ALA A 11 30.82 19.93 25.69
C ALA A 11 29.46 19.19 25.75
N GLN A 12 29.26 18.40 26.81
CA GLN A 12 28.01 17.69 27.07
C GLN A 12 26.97 18.61 27.74
N SER A 13 25.79 18.73 27.14
CA SER A 13 24.62 19.33 27.80
C SER A 13 23.79 18.24 28.49
N LYS A 14 23.38 18.47 29.75
CA LYS A 14 22.58 17.54 30.56
C LYS A 14 21.15 18.04 30.73
N HIS A 15 20.19 17.47 29.99
CA HIS A 15 18.77 17.48 30.38
C HIS A 15 18.10 16.14 30.02
N PRO A 16 17.26 15.56 30.90
CA PRO A 16 16.56 14.31 30.63
C PRO A 16 15.26 14.54 29.82
N ILE A 17 14.86 13.55 29.04
CA ILE A 17 13.58 13.50 28.30
C ILE A 17 12.71 12.40 28.94
N PRO A 18 11.43 12.66 29.27
CA PRO A 18 10.53 11.66 29.87
C PRO A 18 9.92 10.71 28.82
N ASN A 19 9.59 9.49 29.26
CA ASN A 19 8.82 8.52 28.46
C ASN A 19 7.35 8.91 28.37
N HIS A 20 6.71 8.69 27.21
CA HIS A 20 5.51 7.84 27.03
C HIS A 20 4.81 8.14 25.70
N ALA A 21 4.67 7.11 24.86
CA ALA A 21 3.62 7.01 23.85
C ALA A 21 3.33 5.51 23.63
N LEU A 22 2.07 5.10 23.83
CA LEU A 22 1.57 3.86 23.23
C LEU A 22 1.43 4.08 21.73
N VAL A 23 1.55 3.00 20.95
CA VAL A 23 1.20 2.99 19.53
C VAL A 23 0.16 1.90 19.34
N ASP A 24 -1.06 2.27 18.95
CA ASP A 24 -2.16 1.33 18.73
C ASP A 24 -1.97 0.54 17.42
N ASP A 25 -2.15 -0.77 17.48
CA ASP A 25 -1.86 -1.72 16.37
C ASP A 25 -2.71 -1.49 15.10
N ASP A 26 -3.88 -0.86 15.21
CA ASP A 26 -4.85 -0.71 14.10
C ASP A 26 -4.32 0.12 12.91
N HIS A 27 -3.31 0.97 13.11
CA HIS A 27 -2.77 1.83 12.05
C HIS A 27 -1.99 1.07 10.94
N LEU A 28 -1.56 -0.17 11.20
CA LEU A 28 -0.85 -1.02 10.21
C LEU A 28 -1.70 -1.40 8.98
N ALA A 29 -3.01 -1.17 9.01
CA ALA A 29 -3.91 -1.56 7.92
C ALA A 29 -3.82 -0.65 6.68
N ALA A 30 -3.50 0.65 6.84
CA ALA A 30 -3.67 1.67 5.80
C ALA A 30 -2.39 2.02 5.01
N ALA A 31 -1.21 1.71 5.53
CA ALA A 31 0.05 2.35 5.11
C ALA A 31 0.65 1.92 3.75
N VAL A 32 0.07 0.91 3.10
CA VAL A 32 0.63 0.25 1.91
C VAL A 32 -0.31 0.45 0.73
N THR A 33 0.12 1.16 -0.32
CA THR A 33 -0.72 1.44 -1.51
C THR A 33 -0.68 0.27 -2.50
N ARG A 34 -1.04 -0.92 -2.01
CA ARG A 34 -1.04 -2.20 -2.73
C ARG A 34 -2.01 -2.12 -3.92
N THR A 35 -1.49 -2.17 -5.15
CA THR A 35 -2.28 -1.90 -6.36
C THR A 35 -3.22 -3.05 -6.74
N VAL A 36 -4.41 -3.05 -6.15
CA VAL A 36 -5.59 -3.79 -6.64
C VAL A 36 -6.63 -2.76 -7.15
N SER A 37 -7.29 -3.07 -8.27
CA SER A 37 -8.17 -2.11 -8.97
C SER A 37 -9.35 -1.64 -8.09
N PRO A 38 -9.60 -0.32 -7.95
CA PRO A 38 -10.60 0.22 -7.03
C PRO A 38 -12.03 0.21 -7.60
N TYR A 39 -12.53 -0.96 -8.02
CA TYR A 39 -13.88 -1.14 -8.59
C TYR A 39 -14.68 -2.30 -7.99
N LEU A 40 -14.72 -2.39 -6.66
CA LEU A 40 -15.75 -3.17 -5.92
C LEU A 40 -16.38 -2.36 -4.77
N SER A 41 -16.76 -1.12 -5.06
CA SER A 41 -17.56 -0.27 -4.18
C SER A 41 -19.03 -0.73 -4.15
N LEU A 42 -19.33 -1.78 -3.37
CA LEU A 42 -20.71 -2.16 -3.04
C LEU A 42 -21.31 -1.15 -2.04
N PRO A 43 -22.41 -0.44 -2.37
CA PRO A 43 -22.99 0.54 -1.48
C PRO A 43 -23.82 -0.13 -0.38
N ARG A 44 -23.43 0.03 0.90
CA ARG A 44 -24.26 -0.38 2.04
C ARG A 44 -24.88 0.85 2.71
N PHE A 45 -26.20 0.94 2.59
CA PHE A 45 -27.07 2.02 3.01
C PHE A 45 -26.72 2.68 4.35
N GLN A 46 -26.57 4.02 4.35
CA GLN A 46 -26.80 4.81 5.55
C GLN A 46 -28.31 4.98 5.76
N PHE A 47 -28.81 4.57 6.93
CA PHE A 47 -30.13 4.97 7.40
C PHE A 47 -29.96 6.13 8.39
N ARG A 48 -30.32 7.34 7.99
CA ARG A 48 -30.36 8.52 8.88
C ARG A 48 -31.77 9.08 8.93
N ALA A 49 -32.50 8.71 9.98
CA ALA A 49 -33.80 9.32 10.29
C ALA A 49 -33.61 10.77 10.84
N PRO A 50 -34.59 11.66 10.66
CA PRO A 50 -34.53 13.05 11.16
C PRO A 50 -34.86 13.15 12.67
N HIS A 51 -34.50 14.29 13.26
CA HIS A 51 -34.91 14.64 14.64
C HIS A 51 -36.42 14.82 14.77
N ALA A 52 -36.94 14.49 15.96
CA ALA A 52 -38.17 15.05 16.49
C ALA A 52 -38.02 15.35 18.00
N ALA A 53 -38.26 16.60 18.39
CA ALA A 53 -38.44 17.01 19.78
C ALA A 53 -39.71 17.86 19.83
N GLY A 54 -40.73 17.46 20.60
CA GLY A 54 -42.07 18.02 20.42
C GLY A 54 -43.13 17.53 21.41
N ARG A 55 -42.95 17.90 22.68
CA ARG A 55 -44.00 18.28 23.66
C ARG A 55 -45.40 17.64 23.50
N ALA A 56 -45.79 16.80 24.47
CA ALA A 56 -47.16 16.33 24.61
C ALA A 56 -48.16 17.49 24.87
N GLY A 57 -49.37 17.35 24.33
CA GLY A 57 -50.52 18.23 24.55
C GLY A 57 -51.81 17.49 24.20
N GLN A 58 -52.86 17.66 24.99
CA GLN A 58 -54.12 16.95 24.84
C GLN A 58 -55.02 17.63 23.79
N THR A 59 -55.80 16.84 23.06
CA THR A 59 -57.27 17.02 22.98
C THR A 59 -57.93 15.72 22.51
N SER A 60 -59.12 15.43 23.03
CA SER A 60 -59.94 14.30 22.60
C SER A 60 -61.11 14.81 21.77
N GLN A 61 -61.29 14.25 20.56
CA GLN A 61 -62.56 14.30 19.83
C GLN A 61 -62.74 12.98 19.06
N GLU A 62 -63.89 12.34 19.26
CA GLU A 62 -64.38 11.34 18.30
C GLU A 62 -64.72 12.01 16.97
N MET A 63 -64.35 11.38 15.85
CA MET A 63 -65.08 11.59 14.59
C MET A 63 -65.41 10.26 13.92
N LYS A 64 -66.65 10.20 13.41
CA LYS A 64 -67.33 8.98 12.98
C LYS A 64 -66.64 8.28 11.82
N LEU A 65 -66.68 6.94 11.84
CA LEU A 65 -66.19 6.08 10.77
C LEU A 65 -67.03 6.25 9.48
N GLY A 66 -66.57 7.12 8.58
CA GLY A 66 -67.14 7.30 7.24
C GLY A 66 -66.60 6.27 6.25
N ALA A 67 -67.50 5.53 5.58
CA ALA A 67 -67.09 4.47 4.64
C ALA A 67 -66.42 5.05 3.37
N MET A 68 -65.16 4.69 3.13
CA MET A 68 -64.45 5.05 1.90
C MET A 68 -64.95 4.24 0.69
N ARG A 69 -65.25 4.94 -0.40
CA ARG A 69 -65.51 4.36 -1.73
C ARG A 69 -64.17 4.11 -2.46
N PRO A 70 -64.06 3.08 -3.32
CA PRO A 70 -62.81 2.80 -4.02
C PRO A 70 -62.46 3.89 -5.05
N CYS A 71 -61.31 4.53 -4.89
CA CYS A 71 -60.81 5.53 -5.81
C CYS A 71 -60.37 4.89 -7.14
N ARG A 72 -61.07 5.20 -8.24
CA ARG A 72 -60.56 4.94 -9.60
C ARG A 72 -59.49 5.97 -9.94
N LEU A 73 -58.28 5.52 -10.28
CA LEU A 73 -57.21 6.41 -10.75
C LEU A 73 -57.61 7.11 -12.07
N PRO A 74 -57.24 8.39 -12.27
CA PRO A 74 -57.52 9.09 -13.53
C PRO A 74 -56.66 8.51 -14.67
N PRO A 75 -57.21 8.42 -15.90
CA PRO A 75 -56.57 7.69 -17.00
C PRO A 75 -55.22 8.25 -17.44
N ALA A 76 -54.96 9.54 -17.21
CA ALA A 76 -53.68 10.19 -17.52
C ALA A 76 -52.48 9.56 -16.78
N ILE A 77 -52.67 9.08 -15.54
CA ILE A 77 -51.58 8.46 -14.75
C ILE A 77 -51.25 7.08 -15.31
N ALA A 78 -52.27 6.32 -15.73
CA ALA A 78 -52.07 5.02 -16.39
C ALA A 78 -51.35 5.16 -17.74
N ALA A 79 -51.70 6.18 -18.53
CA ALA A 79 -51.03 6.48 -19.79
C ALA A 79 -49.54 6.85 -19.59
N ALA A 80 -49.23 7.68 -18.59
CA ALA A 80 -47.85 8.04 -18.27
C ALA A 80 -47.01 6.83 -17.81
N ALA A 81 -47.59 5.94 -16.99
CA ALA A 81 -46.92 4.71 -16.55
C ALA A 81 -46.63 3.74 -17.72
N LEU A 82 -47.58 3.59 -18.66
CA LEU A 82 -47.40 2.78 -19.86
C LEU A 82 -46.35 3.38 -20.80
N ALA A 83 -46.31 4.70 -20.97
CA ALA A 83 -45.27 5.38 -21.75
C ALA A 83 -43.87 5.19 -21.15
N ALA A 84 -43.73 5.31 -19.83
CA ALA A 84 -42.45 5.06 -19.15
C ALA A 84 -42.00 3.58 -19.26
N ALA A 85 -42.95 2.64 -19.14
CA ALA A 85 -42.67 1.21 -19.34
C ALA A 85 -42.24 0.90 -20.78
N ALA A 86 -42.91 1.47 -21.79
CA ALA A 86 -42.52 1.33 -23.19
C ALA A 86 -41.12 1.90 -23.45
N LEU A 87 -40.78 3.05 -22.86
CA LEU A 87 -39.48 3.67 -23.03
C LEU A 87 -38.35 2.85 -22.37
N LEU A 88 -38.62 2.19 -21.24
CA LEU A 88 -37.71 1.20 -20.62
C LEU A 88 -37.54 -0.07 -21.47
N VAL A 89 -38.60 -0.56 -22.13
CA VAL A 89 -38.51 -1.69 -23.06
C VAL A 89 -37.70 -1.32 -24.29
N LEU A 90 -37.92 -0.13 -24.87
CA LEU A 90 -37.12 0.38 -26.01
C LEU A 90 -35.65 0.59 -25.63
N PHE A 91 -35.36 1.07 -24.42
CA PHE A 91 -33.98 1.21 -23.93
C PHE A 91 -33.29 -0.16 -23.77
N ARG A 92 -34.01 -1.20 -23.35
CA ARG A 92 -33.51 -2.59 -23.29
C ARG A 92 -33.41 -3.28 -24.65
N ALA A 93 -34.21 -2.86 -25.64
CA ALA A 93 -34.21 -3.42 -26.99
C ALA A 93 -33.24 -2.70 -27.95
N SER A 94 -32.54 -1.66 -27.50
CA SER A 94 -31.61 -0.89 -28.34
C SER A 94 -30.39 -1.72 -28.73
N PRO A 95 -30.12 -1.94 -30.03
CA PRO A 95 -28.89 -2.59 -30.49
C PRO A 95 -27.66 -1.69 -30.32
N TYR A 96 -27.86 -0.41 -30.00
CA TYR A 96 -26.81 0.54 -29.60
C TYR A 96 -26.47 0.44 -28.10
N GLY A 97 -26.66 -0.74 -27.50
CA GLY A 97 -26.14 -1.03 -26.17
C GLY A 97 -24.64 -0.78 -26.16
N LEU A 98 -24.17 0.09 -25.25
CA LEU A 98 -22.74 0.31 -25.05
C LEU A 98 -22.09 -1.03 -24.75
N ALA A 99 -21.35 -1.56 -25.71
CA ALA A 99 -20.43 -2.67 -25.52
C ALA A 99 -19.26 -2.17 -24.68
N TYR A 100 -19.52 -2.00 -23.37
CA TYR A 100 -18.47 -2.00 -22.37
C TYR A 100 -17.58 -3.21 -22.66
N PRO A 101 -16.31 -3.02 -23.05
CA PRO A 101 -15.43 -4.15 -23.30
C PRO A 101 -15.39 -4.92 -21.98
N SER A 102 -15.96 -6.12 -21.97
CA SER A 102 -16.03 -6.96 -20.77
C SER A 102 -14.63 -7.05 -20.22
N ALA A 103 -14.43 -6.57 -18.98
CA ALA A 103 -13.10 -6.37 -18.42
C ALA A 103 -12.34 -7.69 -18.52
N ARG A 104 -11.46 -7.78 -19.53
CA ARG A 104 -10.81 -9.03 -19.91
C ARG A 104 -9.96 -9.42 -18.72
N ALA A 105 -10.41 -10.44 -17.98
CA ALA A 105 -9.82 -10.82 -16.72
C ALA A 105 -8.31 -10.89 -16.93
N GLN A 106 -7.59 -9.94 -16.34
CA GLN A 106 -6.15 -9.85 -16.57
C GLN A 106 -5.57 -11.18 -16.09
N PRO A 107 -4.75 -11.87 -16.92
CA PRO A 107 -4.02 -13.01 -16.41
C PRO A 107 -3.26 -12.51 -15.17
N GLY A 108 -3.36 -13.26 -14.06
CA GLY A 108 -2.58 -12.94 -12.87
C GLY A 108 -1.10 -12.84 -13.23
N PRO A 109 -0.30 -12.06 -12.47
CA PRO A 109 1.12 -11.90 -12.74
C PRO A 109 1.78 -13.27 -12.94
N PRO A 110 2.67 -13.45 -13.94
CA PRO A 110 3.09 -14.78 -14.36
C PRO A 110 3.58 -15.64 -13.20
N LEU A 111 3.09 -16.88 -13.13
CA LEU A 111 3.34 -17.79 -12.00
C LEU A 111 4.82 -18.21 -11.96
N VAL A 112 5.65 -17.42 -11.29
CA VAL A 112 7.02 -17.78 -10.93
C VAL A 112 6.97 -18.96 -9.96
N ALA A 113 7.65 -20.06 -10.31
CA ALA A 113 7.79 -21.20 -9.41
C ALA A 113 8.61 -20.81 -8.15
N ARG A 114 8.12 -21.20 -6.97
CA ARG A 114 8.72 -20.93 -5.66
C ARG A 114 8.75 -22.20 -4.82
N GLY A 115 9.71 -22.28 -3.89
CA GLY A 115 9.88 -23.41 -2.98
C GLY A 115 11.10 -24.29 -3.29
N LEU A 116 11.18 -25.44 -2.62
CA LEU A 116 12.28 -26.40 -2.73
C LEU A 116 12.48 -26.86 -4.19
N GLY A 117 13.72 -26.74 -4.69
CA GLY A 117 14.08 -27.02 -6.08
C GLY A 117 13.88 -25.87 -7.07
N SER A 118 13.19 -24.78 -6.69
CA SER A 118 13.13 -23.54 -7.49
C SER A 118 14.31 -22.61 -7.16
N PRO A 119 14.74 -21.71 -8.07
CA PRO A 119 15.76 -20.70 -7.78
C PRO A 119 15.41 -19.81 -6.57
N PRO A 120 16.40 -19.29 -5.81
CA PRO A 120 16.19 -18.56 -4.56
C PRO A 120 15.53 -17.19 -4.78
N SER A 121 14.55 -16.82 -3.95
CA SER A 121 13.73 -15.60 -4.06
C SER A 121 14.11 -14.56 -3.00
N PHE A 122 14.18 -13.29 -3.39
CA PHE A 122 14.66 -12.19 -2.55
C PHE A 122 13.60 -11.11 -2.33
N ALA A 123 13.51 -10.58 -1.12
CA ALA A 123 12.69 -9.44 -0.73
C ALA A 123 13.57 -8.23 -0.42
N TYR A 124 13.56 -7.23 -1.31
CA TYR A 124 14.35 -6.02 -1.17
C TYR A 124 13.52 -4.89 -0.56
N TRP A 125 13.96 -4.35 0.58
CA TRP A 125 13.49 -3.04 1.06
C TRP A 125 14.50 -1.97 0.65
N ILE A 126 14.09 -1.05 -0.22
CA ILE A 126 14.94 0.02 -0.75
C ILE A 126 14.51 1.35 -0.12
N SER A 127 15.37 1.89 0.73
CA SER A 127 15.14 3.10 1.52
C SER A 127 15.86 4.33 0.93
N GLY A 128 15.26 5.51 1.07
CA GLY A 128 15.89 6.80 0.74
C GLY A 128 15.28 7.95 1.53
N THR A 129 15.89 9.13 1.39
CA THR A 129 15.36 10.39 1.96
C THR A 129 14.98 11.38 0.85
N GLY A 130 14.69 12.64 1.21
CA GLY A 130 14.28 13.69 0.27
C GLY A 130 15.28 13.96 -0.86
N GLY A 131 14.77 14.06 -2.08
CA GLY A 131 15.55 14.21 -3.31
C GLY A 131 16.19 12.92 -3.82
N GLU A 132 16.03 11.79 -3.12
CA GLU A 132 16.66 10.52 -3.48
C GLU A 132 15.77 9.58 -4.31
N GLY A 133 14.49 9.92 -4.57
CA GLY A 133 13.56 9.05 -5.32
C GLY A 133 14.09 8.60 -6.68
N ARG A 134 14.81 9.48 -7.41
CA ARG A 134 15.49 9.12 -8.67
C ARG A 134 16.63 8.10 -8.48
N ARG A 135 17.34 8.16 -7.34
CA ARG A 135 18.43 7.22 -7.02
C ARG A 135 17.88 5.87 -6.56
N VAL A 136 16.74 5.85 -5.86
CA VAL A 136 15.95 4.65 -5.55
C VAL A 136 15.48 3.96 -6.84
N LEU A 137 14.89 4.69 -7.80
CA LEU A 137 14.50 4.14 -9.11
C LEU A 137 15.68 3.58 -9.91
N ARG A 138 16.82 4.29 -9.92
CA ARG A 138 18.09 3.82 -10.53
C ARG A 138 18.55 2.50 -9.91
N LEU A 139 18.53 2.40 -8.57
CA LEU A 139 18.93 1.20 -7.86
C LEU A 139 17.95 0.04 -8.13
N LEU A 140 16.63 0.28 -8.06
CA LEU A 140 15.61 -0.71 -8.40
C LEU A 140 15.87 -1.29 -9.79
N ARG A 141 16.12 -0.47 -10.82
CA ARG A 141 16.45 -0.95 -12.18
C ARG A 141 17.69 -1.85 -12.23
N ALA A 142 18.68 -1.62 -11.37
CA ALA A 142 19.90 -2.43 -11.31
C ALA A 142 19.74 -3.75 -10.53
N VAL A 143 18.79 -3.84 -9.60
CA VAL A 143 18.50 -5.07 -8.84
C VAL A 143 17.21 -5.77 -9.28
N TYR A 144 16.48 -5.25 -10.28
CA TYR A 144 15.17 -5.76 -10.66
C TYR A 144 15.23 -7.14 -11.31
N HIS A 145 14.38 -8.04 -10.85
CA HIS A 145 14.04 -9.27 -11.55
C HIS A 145 12.64 -9.78 -11.15
N PRO A 146 11.81 -10.25 -12.11
CA PRO A 146 10.45 -10.78 -11.89
C PRO A 146 10.20 -11.70 -10.68
N ARG A 147 11.17 -12.57 -10.37
CA ARG A 147 11.15 -13.52 -9.23
C ARG A 147 10.92 -12.86 -7.87
N ASN A 148 11.55 -11.71 -7.67
CA ASN A 148 11.76 -11.06 -6.39
C ASN A 148 10.59 -10.14 -6.02
N LEU A 149 10.62 -9.63 -4.79
CA LEU A 149 9.66 -8.68 -4.26
C LEU A 149 10.38 -7.39 -3.83
N TYR A 150 9.83 -6.23 -4.15
CA TYR A 150 10.46 -4.93 -3.90
C TYR A 150 9.51 -4.01 -3.13
N LEU A 151 9.99 -3.42 -2.04
CA LEU A 151 9.28 -2.40 -1.27
C LEU A 151 10.13 -1.13 -1.24
N LEU A 152 9.64 -0.05 -1.85
CA LEU A 152 10.30 1.25 -1.86
C LEU A 152 9.77 2.12 -0.71
N HIS A 153 10.68 2.81 -0.03
CA HIS A 153 10.34 3.74 1.05
C HIS A 153 11.17 5.03 0.93
N LEU A 154 10.49 6.18 1.01
CA LEU A 154 11.14 7.47 1.28
C LEU A 154 10.67 7.99 2.64
N ASP A 155 11.61 8.36 3.49
CA ASP A 155 11.33 8.88 4.84
C ASP A 155 10.68 10.28 4.84
N ALA A 156 10.40 10.80 6.03
CA ALA A 156 9.80 12.13 6.22
C ALA A 156 10.65 13.32 5.72
N GLY A 157 11.89 13.11 5.26
CA GLY A 157 12.67 14.11 4.53
C GLY A 157 12.17 14.31 3.09
N ALA A 158 11.47 13.33 2.50
CA ALA A 158 10.84 13.47 1.20
C ALA A 158 9.46 14.12 1.28
N SER A 159 9.11 14.92 0.25
CA SER A 159 7.77 15.50 0.15
C SER A 159 6.72 14.44 -0.17
N ARG A 160 5.44 14.75 0.10
CA ARG A 160 4.32 13.91 -0.34
C ARG A 160 4.30 13.76 -1.86
N ASP A 161 4.68 14.82 -2.57
CA ASP A 161 4.71 14.85 -4.02
C ASP A 161 5.84 13.96 -4.55
N GLU A 162 7.04 13.97 -3.96
CA GLU A 162 8.14 13.06 -4.33
C GLU A 162 7.76 11.59 -4.11
N ARG A 163 7.06 11.25 -3.01
CA ARG A 163 6.51 9.89 -2.82
C ARG A 163 5.46 9.53 -3.86
N THR A 164 4.65 10.50 -4.28
CA THR A 164 3.61 10.30 -5.30
C THR A 164 4.23 10.14 -6.70
N GLU A 165 5.27 10.90 -7.03
CA GLU A 165 6.08 10.74 -8.25
C GLU A 165 6.80 9.38 -8.27
N LEU A 166 7.39 8.94 -7.15
CA LEU A 166 8.01 7.63 -7.03
C LEU A 166 6.99 6.50 -7.28
N ALA A 167 5.81 6.59 -6.67
CA ALA A 167 4.72 5.62 -6.87
C ALA A 167 4.11 5.67 -8.28
N ALA A 168 4.13 6.82 -8.96
CA ALA A 168 3.74 6.94 -10.36
C ALA A 168 4.78 6.29 -11.28
N ALA A 169 6.06 6.61 -11.11
CA ALA A 169 7.17 6.03 -11.88
C ALA A 169 7.26 4.50 -11.71
N ALA A 170 6.99 3.99 -10.50
CA ALA A 170 6.91 2.55 -10.23
C ALA A 170 5.80 1.83 -11.03
N ARG A 171 4.75 2.54 -11.45
CA ARG A 171 3.61 2.02 -12.22
C ARG A 171 3.72 2.25 -13.73
N ASP A 172 4.58 3.18 -14.15
CA ASP A 172 4.77 3.55 -15.55
C ASP A 172 5.73 2.60 -16.30
N ASP A 173 6.68 1.99 -15.59
CA ASP A 173 7.55 0.95 -16.14
C ASP A 173 6.75 -0.33 -16.46
N ALA A 174 6.88 -0.83 -17.68
CA ALA A 174 6.09 -1.96 -18.16
C ALA A 174 6.46 -3.28 -17.48
N ALA A 175 7.75 -3.50 -17.20
CA ALA A 175 8.22 -4.75 -16.60
C ALA A 175 7.76 -4.89 -15.14
N TRP A 176 7.78 -3.79 -14.38
CA TRP A 176 7.33 -3.78 -12.99
C TRP A 176 5.82 -3.99 -12.87
N ARG A 177 5.06 -3.46 -13.84
CA ARG A 177 3.60 -3.62 -13.92
C ARG A 177 3.18 -5.05 -14.29
N GLU A 178 3.92 -5.73 -15.17
CA GLU A 178 3.59 -7.08 -15.64
C GLU A 178 3.67 -8.13 -14.51
N PHE A 179 4.68 -8.04 -13.66
CA PHE A 179 4.87 -8.97 -12.53
C PHE A 179 4.28 -8.47 -11.21
N ALA A 180 3.83 -7.21 -11.16
CA ALA A 180 3.15 -6.58 -10.01
C ALA A 180 3.89 -6.78 -8.67
N ASN A 181 5.23 -6.74 -8.71
CA ASN A 181 6.13 -7.10 -7.61
C ASN A 181 6.91 -5.92 -7.01
N VAL A 182 6.48 -4.69 -7.30
CA VAL A 182 7.06 -3.44 -6.77
C VAL A 182 5.97 -2.63 -6.07
N ASP A 183 6.04 -2.55 -4.74
CA ASP A 183 5.17 -1.73 -3.90
C ASP A 183 5.91 -0.49 -3.36
N VAL A 184 5.16 0.56 -2.99
CA VAL A 184 5.68 1.78 -2.37
C VAL A 184 4.92 2.07 -1.08
N VAL A 185 5.66 2.33 0.01
CA VAL A 185 5.08 2.75 1.30
C VAL A 185 4.47 4.14 1.14
N GLY A 186 3.20 4.31 1.51
CA GLY A 186 2.49 5.59 1.38
C GLY A 186 2.79 6.56 2.53
N GLU A 187 2.86 6.01 3.75
CA GLU A 187 3.19 6.77 4.95
C GLU A 187 4.67 7.17 4.99
N SER A 188 4.96 8.27 5.70
CA SER A 188 6.32 8.73 5.95
C SER A 188 6.55 8.96 7.42
N TYR A 189 7.48 8.21 7.99
CA TYR A 189 8.03 8.42 9.33
C TYR A 189 9.46 8.96 9.23
N ALA A 190 9.92 9.65 10.27
CA ALA A 190 11.29 10.18 10.32
C ALA A 190 12.30 9.04 10.62
N VAL A 191 13.41 9.01 9.87
CA VAL A 191 14.49 8.04 10.05
C VAL A 191 15.79 8.77 10.33
N ASP A 192 16.09 8.96 11.61
CA ASP A 192 17.42 9.37 12.07
C ASP A 192 18.40 8.22 11.87
N ARG A 193 19.35 8.42 10.95
CA ARG A 193 20.38 7.44 10.55
C ARG A 193 21.41 7.14 11.66
N THR A 194 21.39 7.87 12.77
CA THR A 194 22.23 7.65 13.95
C THR A 194 21.49 6.98 15.11
N GLY A 195 20.16 6.86 15.03
CA GLY A 195 19.28 6.34 16.10
C GLY A 195 18.63 5.00 15.78
N SER A 196 17.87 4.47 16.75
CA SER A 196 17.12 3.21 16.64
C SER A 196 16.06 3.19 15.53
N SER A 197 15.68 4.37 15.00
CA SER A 197 14.67 4.50 13.95
C SER A 197 15.03 3.79 12.63
N VAL A 198 16.32 3.61 12.30
CA VAL A 198 16.74 2.80 11.14
C VAL A 198 16.32 1.35 11.28
N LEU A 199 16.51 0.77 12.47
CA LEU A 199 16.12 -0.61 12.76
C LEU A 199 14.60 -0.75 12.76
N ALA A 200 13.87 0.21 13.35
CA ALA A 200 12.41 0.26 13.29
C ALA A 200 11.89 0.34 11.84
N ALA A 201 12.52 1.14 10.99
CA ALA A 201 12.20 1.28 9.57
C ALA A 201 12.41 -0.04 8.81
N ALA A 202 13.56 -0.70 9.01
CA ALA A 202 13.87 -1.98 8.38
C ALA A 202 12.91 -3.10 8.83
N LEU A 203 12.60 -3.18 10.13
CA LEU A 203 11.64 -4.13 10.69
C LEU A 203 10.21 -3.87 10.18
N HIS A 204 9.80 -2.61 10.06
CA HIS A 204 8.52 -2.24 9.43
C HIS A 204 8.48 -2.65 7.95
N GLY A 205 9.57 -2.42 7.20
CA GLY A 205 9.72 -2.88 5.82
C GLY A 205 9.58 -4.39 5.69
N ALA A 206 10.24 -5.17 6.55
CA ALA A 206 10.13 -6.62 6.59
C ALA A 206 8.70 -7.10 6.95
N ALA A 207 8.05 -6.47 7.93
CA ALA A 207 6.68 -6.78 8.31
C ALA A 207 5.67 -6.49 7.19
N VAL A 208 5.85 -5.38 6.45
CA VAL A 208 5.08 -5.09 5.24
C VAL A 208 5.34 -6.16 4.17
N LEU A 209 6.60 -6.51 3.90
CA LEU A 209 6.96 -7.52 2.91
C LEU A 209 6.32 -8.89 3.22
N LEU A 210 6.36 -9.37 4.46
CA LEU A 210 5.65 -10.59 4.89
C LEU A 210 4.12 -10.51 4.65
N ARG A 211 3.52 -9.32 4.86
CA ARG A 211 2.08 -9.05 4.66
C ARG A 211 1.70 -8.89 3.17
N ILE A 212 2.63 -8.54 2.29
CA ILE A 212 2.40 -8.47 0.83
C ILE A 212 2.74 -9.76 0.08
N GLY A 213 3.67 -10.57 0.60
CA GLY A 213 3.89 -11.96 0.15
C GLY A 213 5.04 -12.59 0.93
N ALA A 214 4.81 -13.76 1.54
CA ALA A 214 5.78 -14.42 2.42
C ALA A 214 6.69 -15.45 1.71
N ASP A 215 6.51 -15.66 0.40
CA ASP A 215 7.17 -16.75 -0.37
C ASP A 215 8.62 -16.41 -0.81
N TRP A 216 9.35 -15.62 -0.02
CA TRP A 216 10.74 -15.26 -0.27
C TRP A 216 11.69 -15.92 0.73
N ASP A 217 12.93 -16.14 0.33
CA ASP A 217 13.92 -16.88 1.10
C ASP A 217 14.83 -15.94 1.91
N TRP A 218 15.19 -14.78 1.36
CA TRP A 218 16.04 -13.79 2.03
C TRP A 218 15.47 -12.37 1.96
N PHE A 219 15.54 -11.67 3.09
CA PHE A 219 15.30 -10.23 3.20
C PHE A 219 16.60 -9.46 3.03
N VAL A 220 16.59 -8.39 2.23
CA VAL A 220 17.76 -7.53 1.97
C VAL A 220 17.37 -6.06 2.12
N THR A 221 18.04 -5.37 3.04
CA THR A 221 17.93 -3.92 3.21
C THR A 221 18.93 -3.21 2.30
N LEU A 222 18.46 -2.23 1.53
CA LEU A 222 19.30 -1.32 0.74
C LEU A 222 18.95 0.14 1.04
N SER A 223 19.93 1.02 0.94
CA SER A 223 19.74 2.47 0.86
C SER A 223 19.89 2.95 -0.59
N SER A 224 19.40 4.16 -0.89
CA SER A 224 19.47 4.74 -2.24
C SER A 224 20.89 4.82 -2.80
N TRP A 225 21.89 4.95 -1.90
CA TRP A 225 23.31 5.10 -2.20
C TRP A 225 23.99 3.80 -2.64
N ASP A 226 23.41 2.65 -2.30
CA ASP A 226 23.99 1.34 -2.62
C ASP A 226 23.91 1.03 -4.12
N TYR A 227 24.67 0.02 -4.55
CA TYR A 227 24.62 -0.49 -5.91
C TYR A 227 25.15 -1.93 -5.98
N PRO A 228 24.53 -2.83 -6.79
CA PRO A 228 25.03 -4.19 -6.94
C PRO A 228 26.37 -4.22 -7.67
N LEU A 229 27.26 -5.13 -7.22
CA LEU A 229 28.53 -5.44 -7.87
C LEU A 229 28.50 -6.75 -8.70
N VAL A 230 27.38 -7.48 -8.62
CA VAL A 230 27.12 -8.75 -9.32
C VAL A 230 25.75 -8.68 -9.99
N THR A 231 25.48 -9.49 -11.02
CA THR A 231 24.15 -9.53 -11.63
C THR A 231 23.16 -10.28 -10.73
N GLN A 232 21.86 -10.13 -11.01
CA GLN A 232 20.83 -10.94 -10.35
C GLN A 232 21.01 -12.44 -10.66
N ASP A 233 21.43 -12.81 -11.87
CA ASP A 233 21.62 -14.21 -12.25
C ASP A 233 22.81 -14.84 -11.50
N ASP A 234 23.93 -14.11 -11.37
CA ASP A 234 25.08 -14.51 -10.55
C ASP A 234 24.68 -14.69 -9.08
N LEU A 235 23.87 -13.77 -8.55
CA LEU A 235 23.39 -13.81 -7.17
C LEU A 235 22.51 -15.06 -6.92
N PHE A 236 21.64 -15.42 -7.87
CA PHE A 236 20.87 -16.65 -7.77
C PHE A 236 21.72 -17.90 -7.89
N TYR A 237 22.71 -17.90 -8.80
CA TYR A 237 23.62 -19.02 -8.96
C TYR A 237 24.39 -19.26 -7.65
N ALA A 238 24.94 -18.21 -7.06
CA ALA A 238 25.63 -18.26 -5.77
C ALA A 238 24.70 -18.73 -4.63
N PHE A 239 23.49 -18.19 -4.51
CA PHE A 239 22.55 -18.57 -3.45
C PHE A 239 21.79 -19.88 -3.71
N SER A 240 21.90 -20.49 -4.89
CA SER A 240 21.23 -21.76 -5.21
C SER A 240 21.76 -22.93 -4.37
N SER A 241 23.03 -22.87 -3.97
CA SER A 241 23.69 -23.85 -3.10
C SER A 241 23.67 -23.48 -1.61
N VAL A 242 23.20 -22.27 -1.27
CA VAL A 242 23.15 -21.79 0.11
C VAL A 242 21.91 -22.32 0.83
N PRO A 243 22.04 -22.93 2.02
CA PRO A 243 20.89 -23.33 2.82
C PRO A 243 20.03 -22.12 3.25
N ARG A 244 18.74 -22.15 2.90
CA ARG A 244 17.74 -21.07 3.10
C ARG A 244 17.47 -20.66 4.56
N HIS A 245 18.01 -21.40 5.53
CA HIS A 245 17.92 -21.08 6.96
C HIS A 245 19.09 -20.23 7.48
N LEU A 246 20.06 -19.88 6.62
CA LEU A 246 21.23 -19.08 6.99
C LEU A 246 20.99 -17.58 6.77
N ASN A 247 21.45 -16.79 7.74
CA ASN A 247 21.42 -15.33 7.72
C ASN A 247 22.84 -14.78 7.57
N PHE A 248 23.00 -13.71 6.81
CA PHE A 248 24.29 -13.06 6.54
C PHE A 248 24.31 -11.68 7.22
N ILE A 249 25.01 -11.59 8.35
CA ILE A 249 25.14 -10.38 9.16
C ILE A 249 26.61 -10.23 9.56
N ASP A 250 27.25 -9.12 9.14
CA ASP A 250 28.60 -8.79 9.60
C ASP A 250 28.58 -8.34 11.06
N HIS A 251 29.64 -8.67 11.81
CA HIS A 251 29.75 -8.37 13.23
C HIS A 251 31.19 -8.08 13.64
N THR A 252 31.51 -6.79 13.84
CA THR A 252 32.81 -6.40 14.39
C THR A 252 32.85 -6.65 15.89
N SER A 253 33.54 -7.72 16.32
CA SER A 253 33.80 -8.02 17.74
C SER A 253 34.64 -6.94 18.45
N ASN A 254 35.29 -6.03 17.70
CA ASN A 254 35.97 -4.86 18.23
C ASN A 254 34.97 -3.77 18.68
N LEU A 255 34.30 -4.07 19.78
CA LEU A 255 33.56 -3.14 20.60
C LEU A 255 34.55 -2.15 21.27
N GLY A 256 34.89 -1.07 20.56
CA GLY A 256 35.90 -0.09 20.96
C GLY A 256 35.48 0.84 22.10
N TRP A 257 35.42 0.32 23.34
CA TRP A 257 35.11 1.11 24.54
C TRP A 257 36.38 1.48 25.33
N LYS A 258 36.93 2.67 25.06
CA LYS A 258 37.95 3.41 25.86
C LYS A 258 39.30 2.74 26.14
N GLU A 259 40.34 3.39 25.63
CA GLU A 259 41.35 4.02 26.50
C GLU A 259 41.04 5.53 26.56
#